data_AF-A0A819XEC5-F1
#
_entry.id   AF-A0A819XEC5-F1
#
_cell.length_a   1.000
_cell.length_b   1.000
_cell.length_c   1.000
_cell.angle_alpha   90.00
_cell.angle_beta   90.00
_cell.angle_gamma   90.00
#
_symmetry.space_group_name_H-M   'P 1'
#
loop_
_entity.id
_entity.type
_entity.pdbx_description
1 polymer ?
#
loop_
_entity_poly.entity_id
_entity_poly.type
_entity_poly.pdbx_seq_one_letter_code
_entity_poly.pdbx_strand_id
1 'polypeptide(L)'
;MHFESLANELLLDIFEFFDGIDLFRAFYGLNTRFNNLLSTLFHHYRFDFRSISKHDFNFICHHCLPLIIERITSLKLSNDDETPNLPNFLFSYGFTLDKFIRLQS
;
A
#
# COMPACT_ATOMS: atom_id res chain seq x y z
N MET A 1 18.73 20.65 -0.20
CA MET A 1 17.89 19.96 -1.21
C MET A 1 16.51 19.80 -0.61
N HIS A 2 15.49 20.39 -1.20
CA HIS A 2 14.12 20.17 -0.72
C HIS A 2 13.59 18.94 -1.43
N PHE A 3 13.24 17.89 -0.67
CA PHE A 3 12.67 16.67 -1.25
C PHE A 3 11.42 17.00 -2.10
N GLU A 4 10.64 17.98 -1.66
CA GLU A 4 9.46 18.48 -2.36
C GLU A 4 9.76 19.18 -3.70
N SER A 5 11.02 19.54 -3.99
CA SER A 5 11.39 20.13 -5.29
C SER A 5 11.85 19.09 -6.31
N LEU A 6 11.90 17.81 -5.95
CA LEU A 6 12.17 16.74 -6.92
C LEU A 6 11.09 16.70 -7.99
N ALA A 7 11.46 16.27 -9.21
CA ALA A 7 10.49 16.02 -10.28
C ALA A 7 9.60 14.81 -9.94
N ASN A 8 8.40 14.72 -10.52
CA ASN A 8 7.48 13.62 -10.24
C ASN A 8 8.08 12.27 -10.63
N GLU A 9 8.80 12.24 -11.74
CA GLU A 9 9.48 11.07 -12.30
C GLU A 9 10.50 10.53 -11.28
N LEU A 10 11.33 11.40 -10.72
CA LEU A 10 12.31 11.00 -9.69
C LEU A 10 11.64 10.52 -8.41
N LEU A 11 10.50 11.10 -8.03
CA LEU A 11 9.75 10.61 -6.87
C LEU A 11 9.15 9.23 -7.13
N LEU A 12 8.60 8.99 -8.32
CA LEU A 12 8.08 7.68 -8.71
C LEU A 12 9.20 6.64 -8.76
N ASP A 13 10.37 6.99 -9.30
CA ASP A 13 11.56 6.12 -9.27
C ASP A 13 11.99 5.81 -7.84
N ILE A 14 11.89 6.76 -6.92
CA ILE A 14 12.15 6.54 -5.49
C ILE A 14 11.08 5.61 -4.89
N PHE A 15 9.82 5.76 -5.29
CA PHE A 15 8.72 4.95 -4.76
C PHE A 15 8.86 3.47 -5.08
N GLU A 16 9.50 3.11 -6.19
CA GLU A 16 9.84 1.73 -6.57
C GLU A 16 10.60 0.96 -5.50
N PHE A 17 11.41 1.65 -4.69
CA PHE A 17 12.25 1.04 -3.65
C PHE A 17 11.50 0.69 -2.37
N PHE A 18 10.28 1.21 -2.19
CA PHE A 18 9.48 1.00 -1.01
C PHE A 18 8.38 -0.04 -1.25
N ASP A 19 7.95 -0.69 -0.17
CA ASP A 19 6.68 -1.40 -0.20
C ASP A 19 5.52 -0.40 -0.01
N GLY A 20 4.30 -0.86 -0.22
CA GLY A 20 3.11 -0.04 -0.09
C GLY A 20 2.90 0.50 1.33
N ILE A 21 3.25 -0.26 2.36
CA ILE A 21 3.08 0.16 3.75
C ILE A 21 4.00 1.36 4.02
N ASP A 22 5.27 1.23 3.66
CA ASP A 22 6.28 2.27 3.81
C ASP A 22 5.92 3.52 2.99
N LEU A 23 5.46 3.34 1.76
CA LEU A 23 5.02 4.46 0.90
C LEU A 23 3.90 5.27 1.53
N PHE A 24 2.81 4.61 1.92
CA PHE A 24 1.66 5.31 2.48
C PHE A 24 2.01 5.89 3.84
N ARG A 25 2.78 5.21 4.67
CA ARG A 25 3.23 5.76 5.96
C ARG A 25 4.11 7.00 5.79
N ALA A 26 5.00 7.01 4.82
CA ALA A 26 5.94 8.10 4.61
C ALA A 26 5.32 9.29 3.88
N PHE A 27 4.45 9.07 2.89
CA PHE A 27 4.06 10.11 1.93
C PHE A 27 2.56 10.47 1.93
N TYR A 28 1.69 9.61 2.46
CA TYR A 28 0.25 9.90 2.46
C TYR A 28 -0.10 10.96 3.50
N GLY A 29 -0.95 11.92 3.11
CA GLY A 29 -1.41 12.99 3.99
C GLY A 29 -0.43 14.14 4.16
N LEU A 30 0.79 14.06 3.62
CA LEU A 30 1.78 15.14 3.70
C LEU A 30 1.39 16.35 2.85
N ASN A 31 1.03 16.12 1.59
CA ASN A 31 0.50 17.16 0.70
C ASN A 31 -0.29 16.52 -0.46
N THR A 32 -1.04 17.36 -1.17
CA THR A 32 -1.88 16.94 -2.29
C THR A 32 -1.08 16.33 -3.44
N ARG A 33 0.14 16.82 -3.69
CA ARG A 33 1.01 16.31 -4.75
C ARG A 33 1.42 14.86 -4.48
N PHE A 34 1.87 14.53 -3.28
CA PHE A 34 2.23 13.16 -2.88
C PHE A 34 1.00 12.25 -2.85
N ASN A 35 -0.14 12.74 -2.36
CA ASN A 35 -1.39 11.98 -2.42
C ASN A 35 -1.79 11.66 -3.86
N ASN A 36 -1.60 12.57 -4.81
CA ASN A 36 -1.86 12.33 -6.24
C ASN A 36 -0.85 11.33 -6.84
N LEU A 37 0.43 11.44 -6.47
CA LEU A 37 1.45 10.49 -6.90
C LEU A 37 1.13 9.07 -6.44
N LEU A 38 0.77 8.90 -5.16
CA LEU A 38 0.35 7.61 -4.62
C LEU A 38 -0.96 7.12 -5.29
N SER A 39 -2.01 7.96 -5.27
CA SER A 39 -3.35 7.51 -5.66
C SER A 39 -3.59 7.47 -7.16
N THR A 40 -2.77 8.07 -8.02
CA THR A 40 -3.09 8.17 -9.47
C THR A 40 -1.92 7.81 -10.36
N LEU A 41 -0.69 8.20 -10.01
CA LEU A 41 0.47 8.09 -10.90
C LEU A 41 1.29 6.83 -10.65
N PHE A 42 1.40 6.36 -9.41
CA PHE A 42 2.12 5.13 -9.12
C PHE A 42 1.30 3.90 -9.54
N HIS A 43 1.95 2.98 -10.25
CA HIS A 43 1.25 2.00 -11.07
C HIS A 43 1.19 0.59 -10.47
N HIS A 44 2.06 0.26 -9.53
CA HIS A 44 2.06 -1.06 -8.92
C HIS A 44 2.43 -1.01 -7.44
N TYR A 45 1.64 -1.67 -6.61
CA TYR A 45 1.90 -1.75 -5.18
C TYR A 45 2.25 -3.16 -4.77
N ARG A 46 3.23 -3.27 -3.87
CA ARG A 46 3.60 -4.52 -3.21
C ARG A 46 3.37 -4.34 -1.73
N PHE A 47 2.56 -5.19 -1.11
CA PHE A 47 2.29 -5.13 0.33
C PHE A 47 2.84 -6.38 1.01
N ASP A 48 3.68 -6.19 2.03
CA ASP A 48 4.13 -7.27 2.90
C ASP A 48 3.51 -7.12 4.29
N PHE A 49 2.34 -7.73 4.48
CA PHE A 49 1.62 -7.63 5.76
C PHE A 49 2.11 -8.63 6.81
N ARG A 50 3.19 -9.37 6.57
CA ARG A 50 3.57 -10.47 7.46
C ARG A 50 3.99 -10.04 8.87
N SER A 51 4.49 -8.81 9.00
CA SER A 51 4.88 -8.20 10.26
C SER A 51 4.22 -6.84 10.47
N ILE A 52 3.03 -6.62 9.89
CA ILE A 52 2.35 -5.32 9.97
C ILE A 52 1.82 -5.07 11.38
N SER A 53 1.95 -3.83 11.86
CA SER A 53 1.30 -3.43 13.11
C SER A 53 -0.23 -3.34 12.92
N LYS A 54 -1.01 -3.60 13.98
CA LYS A 54 -2.47 -3.46 13.92
C LYS A 54 -2.92 -2.05 13.52
N HIS A 55 -2.17 -1.03 13.95
CA HIS A 55 -2.44 0.36 13.61
C HIS A 55 -2.29 0.58 12.10
N ASP A 56 -1.15 0.17 11.54
CA ASP A 56 -0.87 0.38 10.12
C ASP A 56 -1.79 -0.48 9.25
N PHE A 57 -2.12 -1.70 9.68
CA PHE A 57 -3.10 -2.54 8.97
C PHE A 57 -4.46 -1.86 8.88
N ASN A 58 -4.97 -1.34 9.99
CA ASN A 58 -6.25 -0.63 10.00
C ASN A 58 -6.19 0.63 9.12
N PHE A 59 -5.09 1.38 9.19
CA PHE A 59 -4.90 2.57 8.36
C PHE A 59 -4.91 2.24 6.87
N ILE A 60 -4.10 1.25 6.46
CA ILE A 60 -3.99 0.81 5.06
C ILE A 60 -5.35 0.29 4.56
N CYS A 61 -6.04 -0.53 5.36
CA CYS A 61 -7.34 -1.08 4.98
C CYS A 61 -8.43 0.00 4.84
N HIS A 62 -8.48 1.00 5.72
CA HIS A 62 -9.52 2.04 5.64
C HIS A 62 -9.24 3.12 4.60
N HIS A 63 -7.97 3.51 4.44
CA HIS A 63 -7.64 4.74 3.69
C HIS A 63 -6.92 4.47 2.37
N CYS A 64 -6.11 3.42 2.28
CA CYS A 64 -5.20 3.22 1.16
C CYS A 64 -5.74 2.18 0.17
N LEU A 65 -6.07 0.97 0.64
CA LEU A 65 -6.53 -0.12 -0.21
C LEU A 65 -7.72 0.27 -1.10
N PRO A 66 -8.77 0.97 -0.63
CA PRO A 66 -9.89 1.34 -1.49
C PRO A 66 -9.49 2.19 -2.72
N LEU A 67 -8.38 2.93 -2.64
CA LEU A 67 -7.91 3.80 -3.71
C LEU A 67 -7.06 3.07 -4.74
N ILE A 68 -6.41 1.98 -4.35
CA ILE A 68 -5.29 1.39 -5.10
C ILE A 68 -5.36 -0.13 -5.25
N ILE A 69 -6.41 -0.79 -4.77
CA ILE A 69 -6.52 -2.26 -4.74
C ILE A 69 -6.27 -2.91 -6.12
N GLU A 70 -6.79 -2.30 -7.18
CA GLU A 70 -6.63 -2.78 -8.57
C GLU A 70 -5.19 -2.67 -9.09
N ARG A 71 -4.32 -1.93 -8.40
CA ARG A 71 -2.90 -1.73 -8.73
C ARG A 71 -1.97 -2.58 -7.87
N ILE A 72 -2.48 -3.40 -6.96
CA ILE A 72 -1.64 -4.27 -6.14
C ILE A 72 -1.19 -5.46 -6.97
N THR A 73 0.13 -5.62 -7.13
CA THR A 73 0.76 -6.71 -7.89
C THR A 73 1.31 -7.80 -6.99
N SER A 74 1.60 -7.50 -5.73
CA SER A 74 2.06 -8.48 -4.75
C SER A 74 1.44 -8.22 -3.39
N LEU A 75 0.97 -9.28 -2.75
CA LEU A 75 0.38 -9.27 -1.43
C LEU A 75 0.92 -10.47 -0.65
N LYS A 76 1.66 -10.21 0.44
CA LYS A 76 2.12 -11.26 1.35
C LYS A 76 1.32 -11.18 2.65
N LEU A 77 0.71 -12.30 2.99
CA LEU A 77 -0.06 -12.50 4.21
C LEU A 77 0.57 -13.64 5.00
N SER A 78 0.54 -13.56 6.31
CA SER A 78 0.83 -14.65 7.23
C SER A 78 -0.39 -14.95 8.08
N ASN A 79 -0.40 -16.14 8.66
CA ASN A 79 -1.38 -16.56 9.64
C ASN A 79 -0.62 -17.28 10.77
N ASP A 80 0.36 -16.57 11.33
CA ASP A 80 1.23 -17.04 12.40
C ASP A 80 0.87 -16.37 13.73
N ASP A 81 1.66 -16.64 14.76
CA ASP A 81 1.42 -16.12 16.12
C ASP A 81 1.55 -14.59 16.20
N GLU A 82 2.34 -13.97 15.33
CA GLU A 82 2.50 -12.50 15.27
C GLU A 82 1.31 -11.83 14.59
N THR A 83 0.71 -12.50 13.60
CA THR A 83 -0.38 -11.98 12.76
C THR A 83 -1.53 -12.98 12.59
N PRO A 84 -2.17 -13.42 13.68
CA PRO A 84 -3.19 -14.46 13.61
C PRO A 84 -4.43 -13.97 12.87
N ASN A 85 -4.98 -14.81 12.00
CA ASN A 85 -6.19 -14.60 11.20
C ASN A 85 -6.13 -13.39 10.23
N LEU A 86 -4.94 -12.90 9.89
CA LEU A 86 -4.78 -11.74 9.01
C LEU A 86 -5.53 -11.85 7.67
N PRO A 87 -5.54 -12.99 6.95
CA PRO A 87 -6.34 -13.13 5.73
C PRO A 87 -7.84 -12.93 5.99
N ASN A 88 -8.35 -13.47 7.09
CA ASN A 88 -9.77 -13.33 7.46
C ASN A 88 -10.11 -11.87 7.79
N PHE A 89 -9.20 -11.15 8.45
CA PHE A 89 -9.38 -9.73 8.69
C PHE A 89 -9.41 -8.93 7.39
N LEU A 90 -8.50 -9.19 6.46
CA LEU A 90 -8.49 -8.54 5.16
C LEU A 90 -9.84 -8.73 4.43
N PHE A 91 -10.38 -9.95 4.45
CA PHE A 91 -11.70 -10.24 3.87
C PHE A 91 -12.86 -9.57 4.62
N SER A 92 -12.76 -9.38 5.94
CA SER A 92 -13.78 -8.68 6.72
C SER A 92 -13.92 -7.19 6.34
N TYR A 93 -12.87 -6.60 5.77
CA TYR A 93 -12.90 -5.26 5.16
C TYR A 93 -13.53 -5.24 3.76
N GLY A 94 -13.97 -6.39 3.25
CA GLY A 94 -14.54 -6.51 1.91
C GLY A 94 -13.49 -6.58 0.79
N PHE A 95 -12.22 -6.83 1.11
CA PHE A 95 -11.14 -7.00 0.13
C PHE A 95 -10.99 -8.46 -0.29
N THR A 96 -11.97 -8.97 -1.03
CA THR A 96 -11.94 -10.31 -1.62
C THR A 96 -10.90 -10.39 -2.75
N LEU A 97 -10.37 -11.60 -3.00
CA LEU A 97 -9.27 -11.81 -3.95
C LEU A 97 -9.57 -11.33 -5.38
N ASP A 98 -10.83 -11.37 -5.81
CA ASP A 98 -11.29 -10.90 -7.12
C ASP A 98 -11.08 -9.39 -7.34
N LYS A 99 -10.97 -8.60 -6.27
CA LYS A 99 -10.68 -7.16 -6.36
C LYS A 99 -9.22 -6.86 -6.66
N PHE A 100 -8.32 -7.80 -6.41
CA PHE A 100 -6.89 -7.66 -6.69
C PHE A 100 -6.59 -8.09 -8.13
N ILE A 101 -7.16 -7.37 -9.10
CA ILE A 101 -7.16 -7.75 -10.53
C ILE A 101 -5.76 -7.86 -11.17
N ARG A 102 -4.74 -7.25 -10.55
CA ARG A 102 -3.34 -7.26 -11.01
C ARG A 102 -2.42 -8.12 -10.15
N LEU A 103 -2.97 -8.87 -9.19
CA LEU A 103 -2.17 -9.72 -8.32
C LEU A 103 -1.43 -10.77 -9.16
N GLN A 104 -0.12 -10.85 -8.98
CA GLN A 104 0.74 -11.80 -9.66
C GLN A 104 0.95 -13.02 -8.76
N SER A 105 0.93 -14.22 -9.36
CA SER A 105 1.24 -15.50 -8.69
C SER A 105 2.74 -15.75 -8.61
#